data_AF-A0A7D9DM95-F1
#
_entry.id   AF-A0A7D9DM95-F1
#
_cell.length_a   1.000
_cell.length_b   1.000
_cell.length_c   1.000
_cell.angle_alpha   90.00
_cell.angle_beta   90.00
_cell.angle_gamma   90.00
#
_symmetry.space_group_name_H-M   'P 1'
#
loop_
_entity.id
_entity.type
_entity.pdbx_description
1 polymer ?
#
loop_
_entity_poly.entity_id
_entity_poly.type
_entity_poly.pdbx_seq_one_letter_code
_entity_poly.pdbx_strand_id
1 'polypeptide(L)'
;IDECASSQNNDCHDVNGLCVNIDGGYTCQCKQGYTGDGRTCNDINECDDVGREMEEVARQNIDEYINECDDVGREMEEVARQNIDECASSQNNDCHDVNGLCVNNDGGYTCQCKQGYTGDGRTCNDVNECDDVHGCHAEATCQNTAGGYECHCNAGWTGDGRSCSGKDIFAKCLDFELLDMLIY
;
A
#
# COMPACT_ATOMS: atom_id res chain seq x y z
N ILE A 1 55.08 41.33 4.53
CA ILE A 1 54.18 42.34 3.91
C ILE A 1 52.78 41.92 4.37
N ASP A 2 51.77 42.78 4.30
CA ASP A 2 50.39 42.35 4.55
C ASP A 2 49.72 42.22 3.19
N GLU A 3 49.71 41.00 2.66
CA GLU A 3 49.17 40.68 1.34
C GLU A 3 47.64 40.72 1.32
N CYS A 4 46.98 40.56 2.47
CA CYS A 4 45.53 40.66 2.61
C CYS A 4 45.00 42.08 2.87
N ALA A 5 45.86 43.06 3.17
CA ALA A 5 45.47 44.46 3.37
C ALA A 5 44.98 45.17 2.07
N SER A 6 45.24 44.60 0.90
CA SER A 6 44.79 45.13 -0.39
C SER A 6 44.51 44.01 -1.39
N SER A 7 43.39 44.10 -2.10
CA SER A 7 43.03 43.16 -3.18
C SER A 7 43.95 43.25 -4.40
N GLN A 8 44.97 44.11 -4.42
CA GLN A 8 45.97 44.16 -5.49
C GLN A 8 47.24 43.35 -5.16
N ASN A 9 47.36 42.82 -3.93
CA ASN A 9 48.56 42.13 -3.45
C ASN A 9 48.37 40.62 -3.23
N ASN A 10 47.17 40.12 -3.49
CA ASN A 10 46.83 38.69 -3.45
C ASN A 10 45.99 38.32 -4.68
N ASP A 11 45.85 37.03 -4.94
CA ASP A 11 45.05 36.48 -6.02
C ASP A 11 43.76 35.78 -5.52
N CYS A 12 43.34 36.03 -4.28
CA CYS A 12 42.10 35.51 -3.69
C CYS A 12 40.89 36.35 -4.13
N HIS A 13 40.59 36.37 -5.44
CA HIS A 13 39.56 37.26 -6.01
C HIS A 13 38.15 36.66 -6.05
N ASP A 14 37.98 35.42 -5.62
CA ASP A 14 36.67 34.82 -5.49
C ASP A 14 35.87 35.55 -4.39
N VAL A 15 34.61 35.86 -4.67
CA VAL A 15 33.71 36.50 -3.71
C VAL A 15 33.50 35.66 -2.44
N ASN A 16 33.66 34.34 -2.57
CA ASN A 16 33.58 33.36 -1.50
C ASN A 16 34.95 32.87 -1.02
N GLY A 17 36.04 33.46 -1.53
CA GLY A 17 37.40 33.30 -1.02
C GLY A 17 37.73 34.27 0.12
N LEU A 18 38.64 33.86 1.00
CA LEU A 18 39.21 34.63 2.11
C LEU A 18 40.73 34.56 2.03
N CYS A 19 41.38 35.72 2.02
CA CYS A 19 42.82 35.83 2.16
C CYS A 19 43.22 35.74 3.63
N VAL A 20 44.19 34.90 3.96
CA VAL A 20 44.76 34.74 5.30
C VAL A 20 46.28 34.92 5.23
N ASN A 21 46.82 35.94 5.92
CA ASN A 21 48.26 36.13 6.03
C ASN A 21 48.88 35.01 6.88
N ILE A 22 50.02 34.50 6.44
CA ILE A 22 50.81 33.48 7.14
C ILE A 22 52.28 33.90 7.17
N ASP A 23 53.08 33.24 8.00
CA ASP A 23 54.52 33.53 8.05
C ASP A 23 55.17 33.25 6.68
N GLY A 24 55.67 34.31 6.04
CA GLY A 24 56.30 34.24 4.72
C GLY A 24 55.37 34.43 3.52
N GLY A 25 54.08 34.75 3.71
CA GLY A 25 53.16 35.07 2.62
C GLY A 25 51.69 35.07 3.02
N TYR A 26 50.83 34.53 2.15
CA TYR A 26 49.39 34.39 2.39
C TYR A 26 48.85 33.09 1.80
N THR A 27 47.66 32.70 2.23
CA THR A 27 46.89 31.61 1.64
C THR A 27 45.45 32.05 1.38
N CYS A 28 44.78 31.41 0.41
CA CYS A 28 43.36 31.61 0.16
C CYS A 28 42.58 30.43 0.74
N GLN A 29 41.45 30.69 1.37
CA GLN A 29 40.54 29.68 1.90
C GLN A 29 39.11 30.02 1.50
N CYS A 30 38.27 29.00 1.27
CA CYS A 30 36.85 29.26 1.03
C CYS A 30 36.12 29.60 2.33
N LYS A 31 35.10 30.45 2.24
CA LYS A 31 34.15 30.70 3.33
C LYS A 31 33.44 29.40 3.70
N GLN A 32 32.90 29.35 4.92
CA GLN A 32 32.04 28.24 5.36
C GLN A 32 30.87 28.05 4.37
N GLY A 33 30.57 26.81 4.00
CA GLY A 33 29.59 26.47 2.95
C GLY A 33 30.17 26.43 1.53
N TYR A 34 31.48 26.66 1.35
CA TYR A 34 32.14 26.62 0.04
C TYR A 34 33.38 25.73 0.06
N THR A 35 33.64 25.04 -1.05
CA THR A 35 34.76 24.13 -1.27
C THR A 35 35.60 24.57 -2.48
N GLY A 36 36.89 24.26 -2.44
CA GLY A 36 37.84 24.64 -3.47
C GLY A 36 39.19 25.06 -2.90
N ASP A 37 39.97 25.79 -3.69
CA ASP A 37 41.34 26.20 -3.35
C ASP A 37 41.44 27.61 -2.76
N GLY A 38 40.29 28.23 -2.44
CA GLY A 38 40.19 29.59 -1.92
C GLY A 38 40.32 30.69 -2.98
N ARG A 39 40.82 30.36 -4.19
CA ARG A 39 40.82 31.24 -5.36
C ARG A 39 39.63 30.98 -6.28
N THR A 40 39.10 29.77 -6.22
CA THR A 40 37.85 29.33 -6.80
C THR A 40 37.08 28.59 -5.72
N CYS A 41 35.92 29.11 -5.35
CA CYS A 41 35.10 28.55 -4.28
C CYS A 41 33.72 28.22 -4.85
N ASN A 42 33.44 26.92 -4.95
CA ASN A 42 32.14 26.40 -5.34
C ASN A 42 31.31 26.15 -4.09
N ASP A 43 30.01 26.32 -4.20
CA ASP A 43 29.06 25.97 -3.16
C ASP A 43 29.25 24.50 -2.77
N ILE A 44 29.36 24.20 -1.48
CA ILE A 44 29.33 22.82 -1.00
C ILE A 44 27.92 22.33 -1.20
N ASN A 45 27.75 21.16 -1.84
CA ASN A 45 26.47 20.47 -1.78
C ASN A 45 26.46 19.62 -0.50
N GLU A 46 25.94 20.17 0.60
CA GLU A 46 25.90 19.47 1.89
C GLU A 46 25.14 18.14 1.80
N CYS A 47 24.28 17.96 0.78
CA CYS A 47 23.53 16.73 0.54
C CYS A 47 24.40 15.52 0.14
N ASP A 48 25.56 15.75 -0.50
CA ASP A 48 26.43 14.66 -0.96
C ASP A 48 27.38 14.17 0.16
N ASP A 49 27.57 14.97 1.22
CA ASP A 49 28.52 14.69 2.32
C ASP A 49 27.83 14.12 3.59
N VAL A 50 26.50 14.05 3.64
CA VAL A 50 25.74 13.41 4.74
C VAL A 50 25.97 11.88 4.81
N GLY A 51 26.66 11.30 3.83
CA GLY A 51 26.81 9.85 3.65
C GLY A 51 27.79 9.12 4.60
N ARG A 52 28.34 9.73 5.66
CA ARG A 52 29.41 9.07 6.46
C ARG A 52 29.32 9.05 7.98
N GLU A 53 28.25 9.55 8.62
CA GLU A 53 28.16 9.42 10.10
C GLU A 53 26.83 8.97 10.71
N MET A 54 25.82 8.50 9.97
CA MET A 54 24.63 7.88 10.61
C MET A 54 24.05 6.71 9.84
N GLU A 55 24.65 5.53 9.99
CA GLU A 55 24.04 4.26 9.57
C GLU A 55 22.92 3.77 10.53
N GLU A 56 22.52 4.55 11.56
CA GLU A 56 21.54 4.08 12.56
C GLU A 56 20.39 5.04 12.97
N VAL A 57 20.23 6.25 12.42
CA VAL A 57 19.18 7.19 12.91
C VAL A 57 18.10 7.59 11.87
N ALA A 58 18.30 7.38 10.57
CA ALA A 58 17.38 7.87 9.53
C ALA A 58 16.14 6.99 9.26
N ARG A 59 15.53 6.39 10.29
CA ARG A 59 14.22 5.71 10.16
C ARG A 59 13.13 6.22 11.10
N GLN A 60 13.45 7.06 12.09
CA GLN A 60 12.46 7.44 13.10
C GLN A 60 11.95 8.87 13.03
N ASN A 61 12.59 9.80 12.31
CA ASN A 61 12.11 11.18 12.19
C ASN A 61 12.45 11.78 10.81
N ILE A 62 11.70 11.39 9.79
CA ILE A 62 11.84 11.91 8.41
C ILE A 62 11.39 13.37 8.29
N ASP A 63 10.49 13.84 9.17
CA ASP A 63 9.90 15.18 9.08
C ASP A 63 10.84 16.32 9.49
N GLU A 64 11.84 16.04 10.33
CA GLU A 64 12.85 17.04 10.74
C GLU A 64 14.05 17.10 9.76
N TYR A 65 14.27 16.02 8.99
CA TYR A 65 15.38 15.87 8.04
C TYR A 65 15.21 16.71 6.75
N ILE A 66 13.99 17.15 6.44
CA ILE A 66 13.66 17.85 5.19
C ILE A 66 13.93 19.37 5.28
N ASN A 67 14.00 19.96 6.47
CA ASN A 67 14.02 21.42 6.63
C ASN A 67 15.39 22.10 6.39
N GLU A 68 16.45 21.36 6.07
CA GLU A 68 17.83 21.92 5.99
C GLU A 68 18.49 21.86 4.59
N CYS A 69 17.79 21.44 3.54
CA CYS A 69 18.35 21.38 2.15
C CYS A 69 17.42 22.03 1.10
N ASP A 70 16.84 23.17 1.45
CA ASP A 70 15.70 23.80 0.76
C ASP A 70 16.09 24.75 -0.41
N ASP A 71 16.85 24.28 -1.41
CA ASP A 71 16.99 25.07 -2.67
C ASP A 71 16.85 24.29 -3.99
N VAL A 72 16.55 22.98 -3.95
CA VAL A 72 16.19 22.20 -5.17
C VAL A 72 14.85 21.43 -4.98
N GLY A 73 14.07 21.77 -3.96
CA GLY A 73 12.93 20.98 -3.51
C GLY A 73 11.58 21.23 -4.19
N ARG A 74 11.41 22.28 -5.03
CA ARG A 74 10.06 22.65 -5.52
C ARG A 74 9.53 21.86 -6.72
N GLU A 75 10.28 20.88 -7.24
CA GLU A 75 9.75 19.89 -8.20
C GLU A 75 9.97 18.43 -7.75
N MET A 76 10.30 18.21 -6.47
CA MET A 76 10.47 16.87 -5.89
C MET A 76 9.45 16.55 -4.78
N GLU A 77 8.46 17.41 -4.55
CA GLU A 77 7.40 17.14 -3.57
C GLU A 77 6.46 15.99 -3.99
N GLU A 78 6.59 15.49 -5.23
CA GLU A 78 5.72 14.45 -5.80
C GLU A 78 6.42 13.13 -6.18
N VAL A 79 7.76 13.05 -6.19
CA VAL A 79 8.48 11.90 -6.81
C VAL A 79 8.93 10.81 -5.82
N ALA A 80 8.84 11.02 -4.50
CA ALA A 80 9.23 10.01 -3.50
C ALA A 80 8.08 9.45 -2.63
N ARG A 81 6.84 9.94 -2.79
CA ARG A 81 5.62 9.16 -2.49
C ARG A 81 5.22 8.35 -3.73
N GLN A 82 6.22 7.77 -4.40
CA GLN A 82 5.98 6.78 -5.44
C GLN A 82 4.98 5.75 -4.91
N ASN A 83 3.92 5.55 -5.67
CA ASN A 83 2.91 4.49 -5.56
C ASN A 83 3.54 3.16 -5.10
N ILE A 84 3.73 2.99 -3.79
CA ILE A 84 4.06 1.70 -3.22
C ILE A 84 2.77 0.93 -3.35
N ASP A 85 2.76 -0.11 -4.18
CA ASP A 85 1.60 -0.99 -4.24
C ASP A 85 1.52 -1.80 -2.94
N GLU A 86 0.77 -1.31 -1.96
CA GLU A 86 0.60 -2.01 -0.68
C GLU A 86 -0.19 -3.32 -0.85
N CYS A 87 -0.86 -3.51 -1.98
CA CYS A 87 -1.58 -4.73 -2.32
C CYS A 87 -0.70 -5.78 -3.01
N ALA A 88 0.52 -5.44 -3.42
CA ALA A 88 1.48 -6.38 -4.02
C ALA A 88 1.95 -7.46 -3.02
N SER A 89 1.82 -7.21 -1.72
CA SER A 89 2.17 -8.15 -0.65
C SER A 89 1.25 -7.97 0.55
N SER A 90 0.77 -9.08 1.14
CA SER A 90 -0.03 -9.04 2.36
C SER A 90 0.73 -8.51 3.58
N GLN A 91 2.06 -8.39 3.53
CA GLN A 91 2.86 -7.78 4.60
C GLN A 91 2.86 -6.24 4.57
N ASN A 92 2.38 -5.65 3.47
CA ASN A 92 2.41 -4.20 3.26
C ASN A 92 1.06 -3.53 3.55
N ASN A 93 0.03 -4.30 3.86
CA ASN A 93 -1.30 -3.81 4.20
C ASN A 93 -1.86 -4.52 5.43
N ASP A 94 -2.94 -3.98 5.97
CA ASP A 94 -3.66 -4.51 7.12
C ASP A 94 -5.08 -5.00 6.77
N CYS A 95 -5.33 -5.29 5.49
CA CYS A 95 -6.61 -5.83 5.06
C CYS A 95 -6.81 -7.24 5.62
N HIS A 96 -8.07 -7.64 5.79
CA HIS A 96 -8.39 -8.95 6.32
C HIS A 96 -7.79 -10.07 5.44
N ASP A 97 -6.94 -10.93 6.01
CA ASP A 97 -6.14 -11.93 5.28
C ASP A 97 -6.94 -12.79 4.29
N VAL A 98 -8.07 -13.33 4.75
CA VAL A 98 -8.88 -14.29 3.95
C VAL A 98 -10.01 -13.60 3.19
N ASN A 99 -10.76 -12.71 3.84
CA ASN A 99 -12.01 -12.14 3.33
C ASN A 99 -11.92 -10.65 2.97
N GLY A 100 -10.73 -10.05 3.02
CA GLY A 100 -10.46 -8.69 2.58
C GLY A 100 -9.99 -8.66 1.13
N LEU A 101 -10.23 -7.52 0.49
CA LEU A 101 -9.77 -7.13 -0.83
C LEU A 101 -8.99 -5.82 -0.66
N CYS A 102 -7.70 -5.87 -0.98
CA CYS A 102 -6.86 -4.68 -1.03
C CYS A 102 -7.02 -4.00 -2.40
N VAL A 103 -7.23 -2.68 -2.38
CA VAL A 103 -7.27 -1.84 -3.57
C VAL A 103 -6.20 -0.77 -3.43
N ASN A 104 -5.21 -0.82 -4.31
CA ASN A 104 -4.13 0.16 -4.38
C ASN A 104 -4.64 1.45 -5.03
N ASN A 105 -4.31 2.60 -4.46
CA ASN A 105 -4.73 3.92 -4.90
C ASN A 105 -3.53 4.88 -4.94
N ASP A 106 -3.66 5.98 -5.67
CA ASP A 106 -2.64 7.02 -5.63
C ASP A 106 -2.56 7.62 -4.21
N GLY A 107 -1.42 7.41 -3.54
CA GLY A 107 -1.19 7.88 -2.17
C GLY A 107 -1.56 6.90 -1.04
N GLY A 108 -1.83 5.62 -1.36
CA GLY A 108 -1.97 4.53 -0.38
C GLY A 108 -2.96 3.45 -0.82
N TYR A 109 -3.60 2.74 0.12
CA TYR A 109 -4.52 1.66 -0.19
C TYR A 109 -5.82 1.74 0.61
N THR A 110 -6.84 1.03 0.11
CA THR A 110 -8.10 0.82 0.82
C THR A 110 -8.40 -0.67 0.92
N CYS A 111 -9.00 -1.07 2.04
CA CYS A 111 -9.48 -2.42 2.25
C CYS A 111 -11.00 -2.47 2.08
N GLN A 112 -11.50 -3.51 1.43
CA GLN A 112 -12.93 -3.79 1.27
C GLN A 112 -13.19 -5.26 1.60
N CYS A 113 -14.39 -5.62 2.05
CA CYS A 113 -14.71 -7.03 2.20
C CYS A 113 -15.04 -7.68 0.84
N LYS A 114 -14.68 -8.95 0.68
CA LYS A 114 -15.09 -9.75 -0.47
C LYS A 114 -16.61 -9.88 -0.52
N GLN A 115 -17.14 -10.18 -1.71
CA GLN A 115 -18.57 -10.46 -1.88
C GLN A 115 -19.04 -11.57 -0.90
N GLY A 116 -20.22 -11.38 -0.30
CA GLY A 116 -20.75 -12.26 0.75
C GLY A 116 -20.26 -11.93 2.15
N TYR A 117 -19.39 -10.92 2.31
CA TYR A 117 -18.89 -10.45 3.61
C TYR A 117 -19.18 -8.97 3.81
N THR A 118 -19.26 -8.54 5.07
CA THR A 118 -19.51 -7.15 5.48
C THR A 118 -18.54 -6.71 6.58
N GLY A 119 -18.25 -5.42 6.61
CA GLY A 119 -17.31 -4.81 7.55
C GLY A 119 -16.51 -3.67 6.91
N ASP A 120 -15.34 -3.38 7.49
CA ASP A 120 -14.46 -2.26 7.09
C ASP A 120 -13.31 -2.70 6.17
N GLY A 121 -13.30 -3.96 5.73
CA GLY A 121 -12.24 -4.56 4.92
C GLY A 121 -11.04 -5.09 5.71
N ARG A 122 -10.88 -4.68 6.97
CA ARG A 122 -9.88 -5.19 7.92
C ARG A 122 -10.47 -6.26 8.84
N THR A 123 -11.73 -6.07 9.19
CA THR A 123 -12.61 -7.05 9.82
C THR A 123 -13.75 -7.34 8.86
N CYS A 124 -13.87 -8.59 8.41
CA CYS A 124 -14.89 -9.01 7.46
C CYS A 124 -15.67 -10.20 8.03
N ASN A 125 -16.94 -9.97 8.34
CA ASN A 125 -17.86 -10.98 8.85
C ASN A 125 -18.73 -11.49 7.72
N ASP A 126 -19.02 -12.78 7.76
CA ASP A 126 -19.95 -13.42 6.83
C ASP A 126 -21.33 -12.77 6.89
N VAL A 127 -21.92 -12.51 5.73
CA VAL A 127 -23.31 -12.04 5.63
C VAL A 127 -24.21 -13.25 5.59
N ASN A 128 -25.12 -13.38 6.56
CA ASN A 128 -26.12 -14.43 6.50
C ASN A 128 -27.28 -14.02 5.59
N GLU A 129 -27.25 -14.43 4.32
CA GLU A 129 -28.34 -14.07 3.40
C GLU A 129 -29.67 -14.77 3.74
N CYS A 130 -29.66 -15.82 4.56
CA CYS A 130 -30.89 -16.49 5.00
C CYS A 130 -31.68 -15.68 6.04
N ASP A 131 -31.06 -14.67 6.67
CA ASP A 131 -31.74 -13.77 7.62
C ASP A 131 -32.41 -12.56 6.92
N ASP A 132 -32.25 -12.43 5.60
CA ASP A 132 -32.83 -11.37 4.77
C ASP A 132 -33.53 -11.97 3.51
N VAL A 133 -33.86 -11.14 2.53
CA VAL A 133 -34.48 -11.55 1.27
C VAL A 133 -33.50 -12.40 0.45
N HIS A 134 -33.77 -13.70 0.40
CA HIS A 134 -32.99 -14.68 -0.35
C HIS A 134 -33.73 -15.21 -1.59
N GLY A 135 -32.98 -15.77 -2.54
CA GLY A 135 -33.51 -16.30 -3.81
C GLY A 135 -33.98 -17.77 -3.76
N CYS A 136 -34.09 -18.39 -2.58
CA CYS A 136 -34.59 -19.76 -2.47
C CYS A 136 -36.07 -19.88 -2.83
N HIS A 137 -36.45 -21.03 -3.40
CA HIS A 137 -37.84 -21.37 -3.65
C HIS A 137 -38.63 -21.39 -2.33
N ALA A 138 -39.93 -21.07 -2.37
CA ALA A 138 -40.80 -21.13 -1.18
C ALA A 138 -40.85 -22.53 -0.52
N GLU A 139 -40.56 -23.57 -1.31
CA GLU A 139 -40.53 -24.97 -0.90
C GLU A 139 -39.08 -25.51 -0.76
N ALA A 140 -38.16 -24.61 -0.46
CA ALA A 140 -36.77 -24.91 -0.15
C ALA A 140 -36.36 -24.31 1.19
N THR A 141 -35.40 -24.96 1.84
CA THR A 141 -34.73 -24.46 3.04
C THR A 141 -33.46 -23.72 2.61
N CYS A 142 -33.28 -22.49 3.13
CA CYS A 142 -32.04 -21.74 2.99
C CYS A 142 -31.03 -22.21 4.03
N GLN A 143 -29.78 -22.40 3.60
CA GLN A 143 -28.65 -22.72 4.46
C GLN A 143 -27.52 -21.73 4.19
N ASN A 144 -27.13 -20.97 5.22
CA ASN A 144 -26.02 -20.05 5.13
C ASN A 144 -24.69 -20.79 4.98
N THR A 145 -23.78 -20.26 4.17
CA THR A 145 -22.43 -20.75 3.96
C THR A 145 -21.43 -19.59 3.97
N ALA A 146 -20.14 -19.88 4.12
CA ALA A 146 -19.14 -18.80 4.16
C ALA A 146 -19.04 -18.11 2.79
N GLY A 147 -19.44 -16.84 2.73
CA GLY A 147 -19.47 -16.00 1.52
C GLY A 147 -20.71 -16.18 0.65
N GLY A 148 -21.77 -16.82 1.15
CA GLY A 148 -23.03 -16.98 0.41
C GLY A 148 -24.01 -17.94 1.08
N TYR A 149 -24.91 -18.52 0.27
CA TYR A 149 -25.94 -19.43 0.78
C TYR A 149 -26.36 -20.45 -0.25
N GLU A 150 -26.87 -21.58 0.24
CA GLU A 150 -27.39 -22.68 -0.56
C GLU A 150 -28.88 -22.88 -0.28
N CYS A 151 -29.62 -23.27 -1.32
CA CYS A 151 -31.04 -23.59 -1.23
C CYS A 151 -31.22 -25.08 -1.45
N HIS A 152 -32.01 -25.73 -0.59
CA HIS A 152 -32.28 -27.16 -0.69
C HIS A 152 -33.77 -27.41 -0.71
N CYS A 153 -34.29 -28.03 -1.78
CA CYS A 153 -35.72 -28.36 -1.85
C CYS A 153 -36.14 -29.23 -0.66
N ASN A 154 -37.27 -28.90 -0.06
CA ASN A 154 -37.82 -29.59 1.10
C ASN A 154 -38.18 -31.05 0.76
N ALA A 155 -38.40 -31.86 1.79
CA ALA A 155 -38.87 -33.23 1.61
C ALA A 155 -40.17 -33.25 0.79
N GLY A 156 -40.27 -34.18 -0.16
CA GLY A 156 -41.38 -34.20 -1.12
C GLY A 156 -41.21 -33.29 -2.33
N TRP A 157 -40.10 -32.57 -2.47
CA TRP A 157 -39.79 -31.73 -3.64
C TRP A 157 -38.44 -32.11 -4.28
N THR A 158 -38.29 -31.86 -5.58
CA THR A 158 -37.02 -31.99 -6.35
C THR A 158 -36.68 -30.70 -7.06
N GLY A 159 -35.38 -30.42 -7.20
CA GLY A 159 -34.88 -29.32 -8.00
C GLY A 159 -33.54 -28.83 -7.47
N ASP A 160 -33.17 -27.61 -7.85
CA ASP A 160 -31.91 -26.94 -7.45
C ASP A 160 -32.07 -26.06 -6.19
N GLY A 161 -33.23 -26.13 -5.53
CA GLY A 161 -33.57 -25.30 -4.36
C GLY A 161 -34.04 -23.89 -4.70
N ARG A 162 -33.78 -23.38 -5.91
CA ARG A 162 -34.34 -22.11 -6.41
C ARG A 162 -35.60 -22.33 -7.24
N SER A 163 -35.70 -23.50 -7.88
CA SER A 163 -36.89 -24.04 -8.51
C SER A 163 -37.14 -25.42 -7.93
N CYS A 164 -38.27 -25.61 -7.25
CA CYS A 164 -38.65 -26.90 -6.70
C CYS A 164 -39.99 -27.35 -7.28
N SER A 165 -40.03 -28.59 -7.78
CA SER A 165 -41.23 -29.26 -8.26
C SER A 165 -41.59 -30.41 -7.33
N GLY A 166 -42.89 -30.60 -7.08
CA GLY A 166 -43.37 -31.69 -6.24
C GLY A 166 -42.90 -33.03 -6.77
N LYS A 167 -42.37 -33.88 -5.89
CA LYS A 167 -42.07 -35.29 -6.17
C LYS A 167 -43.41 -35.97 -6.41
N ASP A 168 -43.65 -36.41 -7.63
CA ASP A 168 -44.77 -37.31 -7.89
C ASP A 168 -44.45 -38.69 -7.28
N ILE A 169 -44.91 -38.86 -6.04
CA ILE A 169 -44.79 -40.10 -5.29
C ILE A 169 -45.78 -41.18 -5.80
N PHE A 170 -46.79 -40.81 -6.59
CA PHE A 170 -47.71 -41.77 -7.21
C PHE A 170 -47.12 -42.43 -8.46
N ALA A 171 -46.25 -41.73 -9.19
CA ALA A 171 -45.52 -42.31 -10.32
C ALA A 171 -44.62 -43.49 -9.92
N LYS A 172 -44.14 -43.55 -8.67
CA LYS A 172 -43.34 -44.67 -8.16
C LYS A 172 -44.16 -45.89 -7.72
N CYS A 173 -45.44 -45.73 -7.39
CA CYS A 173 -46.31 -46.87 -7.07
C CYS A 173 -46.76 -47.63 -8.33
N LEU A 174 -46.81 -46.98 -9.50
CA LEU A 174 -47.16 -47.63 -10.76
C LEU A 174 -46.08 -48.60 -11.29
N ASP A 175 -44.82 -48.49 -10.82
CA ASP A 175 -43.74 -49.42 -11.19
C ASP A 175 -43.68 -50.67 -10.28
N PHE A 176 -44.32 -50.66 -9.10
CA PHE A 176 -44.26 -51.78 -8.15
C PHE A 176 -45.37 -52.83 -8.37
N GLU A 177 -46.45 -52.50 -9.08
CA GLU A 177 -47.54 -53.46 -9.37
C GLU A 177 -47.26 -54.40 -10.56
N LEU A 178 -46.16 -54.23 -11.31
CA LEU A 178 -45.83 -55.07 -12.47
C LEU A 178 -44.92 -56.26 -12.18
N LEU A 179 -44.29 -56.34 -11.00
CA LEU A 179 -43.32 -57.40 -10.67
C LEU A 179 -43.89 -58.58 -9.85
N ASP A 180 -45.09 -58.45 -9.28
CA ASP A 180 -45.74 -59.53 -8.51
C ASP A 180 -46.67 -60.45 -9.35
N MET A 181 -46.75 -60.26 -10.68
CA MET A 181 -47.56 -61.13 -11.58
C MET A 181 -46.78 -62.24 -12.29
N LEU A 182 -45.50 -62.50 -11.97
CA LEU A 182 -44.69 -63.53 -12.65
C LEU A 182 -44.18 -64.67 -11.75
N ILE A 183 -44.82 -64.91 -10.59
CA ILE A 183 -44.50 -66.06 -9.73
C ILE A 183 -45.75 -66.94 -9.46
N TYR A 184 -46.62 -67.16 -10.44
CA TYR A 184 -47.59 -68.26 -10.38
C TYR A 184 -47.82 -68.91 -11.74
#